data_AF-A0A356QFU8-F1
#
_entry.id   AF-A0A356QFU8-F1
#
_cell.length_a   1.000
_cell.length_b   1.000
_cell.length_c   1.000
_cell.angle_alpha   90.00
_cell.angle_beta   90.00
_cell.angle_gamma   90.00
#
_symmetry.space_group_name_H-M   'P 1'
#
loop_
_entity.id
_entity.type
_entity.pdbx_description
1 polymer ?
#
loop_
_entity_poly.entity_id
_entity_poly.type
_entity_poly.pdbx_seq_one_letter_code
_entity_poly.pdbx_strand_id
1 'polypeptide(L)' 'RGQHQARRALEVAAAGGHNLLLAGPPGTGKTMLASRLPGILPPLSEDDALEVAAVRSVCGLPLEA' A
#
# COMPACT_ATOMS: atom_id res chain seq x y z
N ARG A 1 -14.02 16.82 5.85
CA ARG A 1 -14.10 16.32 7.25
C ARG A 1 -13.32 15.00 7.30
N GLY A 2 -12.31 14.91 8.17
CA GLY A 2 -11.23 13.92 8.06
C GLY A 2 -11.61 12.48 8.40
N GLN A 3 -11.09 11.51 7.64
CA GLN A 3 -11.22 10.07 7.90
C GLN A 3 -10.15 9.60 8.91
N HIS A 4 -10.14 10.17 10.11
CA HIS A 4 -9.06 9.95 11.10
C HIS A 4 -8.88 8.48 11.48
N GLN A 5 -9.98 7.76 11.73
CA GLN A 5 -9.93 6.35 12.09
C GLN A 5 -9.40 5.49 10.93
N ALA A 6 -9.86 5.74 9.71
CA ALA A 6 -9.39 5.00 8.54
C ALA A 6 -7.91 5.30 8.26
N ARG A 7 -7.48 6.56 8.40
CA ARG A 7 -6.07 6.94 8.27
C ARG A 7 -5.20 6.20 9.29
N ARG A 8 -5.60 6.17 10.56
CA ARG A 8 -4.86 5.44 11.59
C ARG A 8 -4.81 3.94 11.31
N ALA A 9 -5.90 3.34 10.83
CA ALA A 9 -5.91 1.94 10.44
C ALA A 9 -4.94 1.66 9.28
N LEU A 10 -4.87 2.57 8.29
CA LEU A 10 -3.88 2.50 7.22
C LEU A 10 -2.44 2.58 7.74
N GLU A 11 -2.15 3.52 8.65
CA GLU A 11 -0.82 3.69 9.25
C GLU A 11 -0.39 2.45 10.04
N VAL A 12 -1.29 1.89 10.86
CA VAL A 12 -1.02 0.66 11.63
C VAL A 12 -0.78 -0.53 10.71
N ALA A 13 -1.60 -0.70 9.68
CA ALA A 13 -1.46 -1.81 8.76
C ALA A 13 -0.20 -1.70 7.89
N ALA A 14 0.15 -0.49 7.44
CA ALA A 14 1.37 -0.23 6.68
C ALA A 14 2.61 -0.55 7.53
N ALA A 15 2.66 -0.06 8.77
CA ALA A 15 3.78 -0.30 9.67
C ALA A 15 3.90 -1.77 10.12
N GLY A 16 2.77 -2.46 10.28
CA GLY A 16 2.71 -3.83 10.79
C GLY A 16 2.62 -4.93 9.72
N GLY A 17 2.58 -4.58 8.43
CA GLY A 17 2.39 -5.56 7.35
C GLY A 17 1.05 -6.30 7.43
N HIS A 18 -0.04 -5.61 7.80
CA HIS A 18 -1.36 -6.23 7.97
C HIS A 18 -2.25 -6.10 6.73
N ASN A 19 -3.06 -7.12 6.50
CA ASN A 19 -4.13 -7.07 5.50
C ASN A 19 -5.23 -6.09 5.93
N LEU A 20 -5.83 -5.40 4.97
CA LEU A 20 -6.90 -4.42 5.19
C LEU A 20 -8.13 -4.75 4.33
N LEU A 21 -9.32 -4.66 4.94
CA LEU A 21 -10.59 -4.66 4.24
C LEU A 21 -11.26 -3.28 4.42
N LEU A 22 -11.50 -2.58 3.32
CA LEU A 22 -12.24 -1.30 3.33
C LEU A 22 -13.70 -1.56 2.97
N ALA A 23 -14.60 -1.38 3.93
CA ALA A 23 -16.04 -1.59 3.75
C ALA A 23 -16.84 -0.30 4.01
N GLY A 24 -17.94 -0.12 3.26
CA GLY A 24 -18.86 1.01 3.45
C GLY A 24 -19.57 1.45 2.16
N PRO A 25 -20.55 2.37 2.24
CA PRO A 25 -21.35 2.84 1.09
C PRO A 25 -20.50 3.36 -0.07
N PRO A 26 -21.02 3.37 -1.32
CA PRO A 26 -20.32 3.98 -2.45
C PRO A 26 -20.01 5.47 -2.19
N GLY A 27 -18.92 5.98 -2.76
CA GLY A 27 -18.53 7.39 -2.62
C GLY A 27 -17.85 7.79 -1.30
N THR A 28 -17.62 6.87 -0.35
CA THR A 28 -17.02 7.18 0.96
C THR A 28 -15.48 7.28 0.98
N GLY A 29 -14.83 7.22 -0.18
CA GLY A 29 -13.37 7.38 -0.30
C GLY A 29 -12.55 6.11 -0.03
N LYS A 30 -13.14 4.91 -0.11
CA LYS A 30 -12.41 3.63 0.03
C LYS A 30 -11.28 3.49 -0.99
N THR A 31 -11.59 3.69 -2.27
CA THR A 31 -10.58 3.68 -3.36
C THR A 31 -9.51 4.74 -3.11
N MET A 32 -9.92 5.94 -2.71
CA MET A 32 -9.00 7.03 -2.38
C MET A 32 -8.04 6.68 -1.23
N LEU A 33 -8.49 5.93 -0.22
CA LEU A 33 -7.64 5.44 0.86
C LEU A 33 -6.70 4.33 0.37
N ALA A 34 -7.24 3.32 -0.32
CA ALA A 34 -6.46 2.20 -0.86
C ALA A 34 -5.30 2.67 -1.76
N SER A 35 -5.55 3.62 -2.66
CA SER A 35 -4.52 4.16 -3.56
C SER A 35 -3.39 4.92 -2.85
N ARG A 36 -3.59 5.34 -1.59
CA ARG A 36 -2.56 6.03 -0.79
C ARG A 36 -1.73 5.09 0.06
N LEU A 37 -2.20 3.85 0.29
CA LEU A 37 -1.49 2.88 1.13
C LEU A 37 -0.06 2.64 0.64
N PRO A 38 0.22 2.41 -0.67
CA PRO A 38 1.59 2.21 -1.14
C PRO A 38 2.54 3.36 -0.82
N GLY A 39 2.05 4.60 -0.81
CA GLY A 39 2.85 5.79 -0.55
C GLY A 39 3.24 5.99 0.93
N ILE A 40 2.72 5.16 1.84
CA ILE A 40 3.06 5.20 3.27
C ILE A 40 3.64 3.88 3.78
N LEU A 41 3.91 2.92 2.89
CA LEU A 41 4.54 1.66 3.27
C LEU A 41 5.99 1.92 3.73
N PRO A 42 6.51 1.11 4.67
CA PRO A 42 7.93 1.09 4.96
C PRO A 42 8.75 0.78 3.69
N PRO A 43 10.03 1.19 3.65
CA PRO A 43 10.93 0.77 2.59
C PRO A 43 11.05 -0.76 2.58
N LEU A 44 11.26 -1.31 1.38
CA LEU A 44 11.46 -2.74 1.20
C LEU A 44 12.73 -3.21 1.90
N SER A 45 12.72 -4.45 2.40
CA SER A 45 13.97 -5.13 2.70
C SER A 45 14.72 -5.46 1.40
N GLU A 46 16.01 -5.83 1.51
CA GLU A 46 16.80 -6.25 0.34
C GLU A 46 16.18 -7.45 -0.37
N ASP A 47 15.71 -8.43 0.41
CA ASP A 47 15.04 -9.62 -0.11
C ASP A 47 13.73 -9.27 -0.83
N ASP A 48 12.87 -8.44 -0.23
CA ASP A 48 11.63 -7.99 -0.85
C ASP A 48 11.90 -7.20 -2.14
N ALA A 49 12.97 -6.39 -2.16
CA ALA A 49 13.36 -5.61 -3.33
C ALA A 49 13.80 -6.52 -4.49
N LEU A 50 14.55 -7.59 -4.20
CA LEU A 50 14.94 -8.58 -5.21
C LEU A 50 13.73 -9.32 -5.78
N GLU A 51 12.77 -9.72 -4.95
CA GLU A 51 11.53 -10.36 -5.41
C GLU A 51 10.71 -9.42 -6.31
N VAL A 52 10.54 -8.15 -5.91
CA VAL A 52 9.86 -7.14 -6.71
C VAL A 52 10.59 -6.90 -8.03
N ALA A 53 11.92 -6.86 -8.02
CA ALA A 53 12.73 -6.68 -9.23
C ALA A 53 12.55 -7.85 -10.21
N ALA A 54 12.46 -9.09 -9.72
CA ALA A 54 12.23 -10.26 -10.55
C ALA A 54 10.86 -10.19 -11.26
N VAL A 55 9.81 -9.81 -10.53
CA VAL A 55 8.47 -9.62 -11.12
C VAL A 55 8.48 -8.50 -12.15
N ARG A 56 9.06 -7.34 -11.82
CA ARG A 56 9.19 -6.20 -12.75
C ARG A 56 9.95 -6.59 -14.03
N SER A 57 11.04 -7.35 -13.90
CA SER A 57 11.85 -7.82 -15.03
C SER A 57 11.04 -8.68 -16.00
N VAL A 58 10.27 -9.65 -15.50
CA VAL A 58 9.41 -10.51 -16.33
C VAL A 58 8.29 -9.71 -17.01
N CYS A 59 7.79 -8.66 -16.36
CA CYS A 59 6.80 -7.75 -16.93
C CYS A 59 7.39 -6.73 -17.92
N GLY A 60 8.71 -6.69 -18.12
CA GLY A 60 9.38 -5.68 -18.96
C GLY A 60 9.30 -4.26 -18.39
N LEU A 61 9.09 -4.13 -17.07
CA LEU A 61 9.02 -2.85 -16.38
C LEU A 61 10.41 -2.39 -15.92
N PRO A 62 10.68 -1.08 -15.90
CA PRO A 62 11.95 -0.55 -15.42
C PRO A 62 12.16 -0.84 -13.92
N LEU A 63 13.42 -1.05 -13.53
CA LEU A 63 13.83 -1.06 -12.14
C LEU A 63 14.09 0.39 -11.73
N GLU A 64 13.23 0.95 -10.89
CA GLU A 64 13.46 2.26 -10.28
C GLU A 64 14.32 2.03 -9.02
N ALA A 65 15.32 2.88 -8.84
CA ALA A 65 16.26 2.84 -7.71
C ALA A 65 15.66 3.49 -6.45
#